data_AF-A0A9X2NKX3-F1
#
_entry.id   AF-A0A9X2NKX3-F1
#
_cell.length_a   1.000
_cell.length_b   1.000
_cell.length_c   1.000
_cell.angle_alpha   90.00
_cell.angle_beta   90.00
_cell.angle_gamma   90.00
#
_symmetry.space_group_name_H-M   'P 1'
#
loop_
_entity.id
_entity.type
_entity.pdbx_description
1 polymer ?
#
loop_
_entity_poly.entity_id
_entity_poly.type
_entity_poly.pdbx_seq_one_letter_code
_entity_poly.pdbx_strand_id
1 'polypeptide(L)'
;MDEEGAPIRPAGRWVSVRLQHRHVSFDEEFEADEPLPDGDCADEESLSYSGIVITSYNEGAKVSERWIPLGVDPSEADDERLIGQLRDALLWQAGRPPQAAGE
;
A
#
# COMPACT_ATOMS: atom_id res chain seq x y z
N MET A 1 2.16 28.92 -10.87
CA MET A 1 1.19 27.81 -10.65
C MET A 1 2.06 26.58 -10.62
N ASP A 2 2.65 26.42 -9.46
CA ASP A 2 3.85 25.65 -9.23
C ASP A 2 3.40 24.21 -9.02
N GLU A 3 3.90 23.29 -9.86
CA GLU A 3 3.72 21.84 -9.70
C GLU A 3 4.55 21.33 -8.50
N GLU A 4 4.31 21.94 -7.34
CA GLU A 4 4.91 21.67 -6.05
C GLU A 4 4.38 20.33 -5.54
N GLY A 5 5.03 19.26 -5.95
CA GLY A 5 4.69 17.90 -5.52
C GLY A 5 5.00 16.79 -6.52
N ALA A 6 5.41 17.12 -7.75
CA ALA A 6 5.93 16.08 -8.63
C ALA A 6 7.22 15.52 -8.00
N PRO A 7 7.27 14.23 -7.58
CA PRO A 7 8.49 13.67 -7.04
C PRO A 7 9.57 13.86 -8.09
N ILE A 8 10.71 14.45 -7.69
CA ILE A 8 11.92 14.54 -8.53
C ILE A 8 12.07 13.14 -9.12
N ARG A 9 11.94 13.01 -10.44
CA ARG A 9 12.07 11.72 -11.14
C ARG A 9 13.54 11.56 -11.48
N PRO A 10 14.38 10.98 -10.60
CA PRO A 10 15.78 10.83 -10.92
C PRO A 10 15.92 9.99 -12.20
N ALA A 11 16.84 10.38 -13.06
CA ALA A 11 17.19 9.57 -14.22
C ALA A 11 17.82 8.26 -13.73
N GLY A 12 17.29 7.12 -14.20
CA GLY A 12 17.75 5.77 -13.82
C GLY A 12 16.74 4.97 -13.01
N ARG A 13 17.24 4.02 -12.21
CA ARG A 13 16.42 3.18 -11.32
C ARG A 13 16.21 3.87 -9.99
N TRP A 14 14.97 3.90 -9.52
CA TRP A 14 14.65 4.43 -8.20
C TRP A 14 13.37 3.81 -7.64
N VAL A 15 13.22 3.89 -6.33
CA VAL A 15 12.08 3.36 -5.60
C VAL A 15 11.38 4.50 -4.87
N SER A 16 10.05 4.52 -4.92
CA SER A 16 9.20 5.39 -4.11
C SER A 16 8.46 4.57 -3.07
N VAL A 17 8.22 5.18 -1.92
CA VAL A 17 7.44 4.61 -0.82
C VAL A 17 6.39 5.64 -0.43
N ARG A 18 5.12 5.25 -0.40
CA ARG A 18 4.01 6.12 0.01
C ARG A 18 3.03 5.38 0.91
N LEU A 19 2.46 6.08 1.88
CA LEU A 19 1.27 5.61 2.59
C LEU A 19 0.05 5.80 1.68
N GLN A 20 -0.79 4.78 1.57
CA GLN A 20 -2.05 4.81 0.82
C GLN A 20 -3.16 4.15 1.65
N HIS A 21 -4.31 4.81 1.72
CA HIS A 21 -5.53 4.23 2.26
C HIS A 21 -6.35 3.64 1.10
N ARG A 22 -6.73 2.36 1.21
CA ARG A 22 -7.65 1.70 0.27
C ARG A 22 -8.99 1.52 0.95
N HIS A 23 -10.03 2.07 0.35
CA HIS A 23 -11.40 1.95 0.81
C HIS A 23 -12.06 0.75 0.13
N VAL A 24 -12.71 -0.10 0.90
CA VAL A 24 -13.54 -1.21 0.41
C VAL A 24 -14.94 -0.97 0.95
N SER A 25 -15.89 -0.76 0.04
CA SER A 25 -17.32 -0.69 0.35
C SER A 25 -17.97 -2.05 0.11
N PHE A 26 -18.95 -2.40 0.94
CA PHE A 26 -19.82 -3.56 0.72
C PHE A 26 -21.14 -3.08 0.14
N ASP A 27 -21.58 -3.69 -0.97
CA ASP A 27 -22.92 -3.49 -1.50
C ASP A 27 -23.88 -4.33 -0.65
N GLU A 28 -24.65 -3.69 0.21
CA GLU A 28 -25.64 -4.32 1.06
C GLU A 28 -26.92 -4.62 0.25
N GLU A 29 -26.85 -5.55 -0.71
CA GLU A 29 -28.05 -6.26 -1.20
C GLU A 29 -28.36 -7.42 -0.24
N PHE A 30 -28.44 -7.12 1.05
CA PHE A 30 -29.01 -8.01 2.04
C PHE A 30 -30.27 -7.33 2.57
N GLU A 31 -31.41 -7.62 1.94
CA GLU A 31 -32.72 -7.21 2.46
C GLU A 31 -32.90 -7.88 3.83
N ALA A 32 -32.55 -7.17 4.91
CA ALA A 32 -32.91 -7.58 6.26
C ALA A 32 -34.43 -7.49 6.39
N ASP A 33 -35.09 -8.63 6.57
CA ASP A 33 -36.55 -8.78 6.69
C ASP A 33 -37.14 -8.11 7.96
N GLU A 34 -36.30 -7.52 8.82
CA GLU A 34 -36.72 -6.86 10.07
C GLU A 34 -36.10 -5.45 10.21
N PRO A 35 -36.91 -4.40 10.49
CA PRO A 35 -36.40 -3.07 10.71
C PRO A 35 -35.67 -2.99 12.06
N LEU A 36 -34.40 -2.60 12.03
CA LEU A 36 -33.61 -2.34 13.23
C LEU A 36 -34.15 -1.10 13.98
N PRO A 37 -34.18 -1.12 15.33
CA PRO A 37 -34.66 0.01 16.13
C PRO A 37 -33.70 1.21 16.04
N ASP A 38 -34.28 2.41 16.04
CA ASP A 38 -33.60 3.71 15.96
C ASP A 38 -32.28 3.74 16.76
N GLY A 39 -31.15 3.77 16.07
CA GLY A 39 -29.85 3.75 16.72
C GLY A 39 -28.70 3.75 15.73
N ASP A 40 -28.39 4.94 15.23
CA ASP A 40 -27.23 5.30 14.41
C ASP A 40 -27.21 4.62 13.04
N CYS A 41 -27.47 5.40 11.98
CA CYS A 41 -27.11 4.97 10.63
C CYS A 41 -25.60 4.75 10.62
N ALA A 42 -25.17 3.50 10.84
CA ALA A 42 -23.84 3.09 10.49
C ALA A 42 -23.71 3.36 8.99
N ASP A 43 -22.94 4.41 8.64
CA ASP A 43 -22.46 4.65 7.29
C ASP A 43 -22.11 3.29 6.66
N GLU A 44 -22.76 2.96 5.54
CA GLU A 44 -22.48 1.84 4.64
C GLU A 44 -21.02 1.39 4.81
N GLU A 45 -20.81 0.21 5.41
CA GLU A 45 -19.60 -0.21 6.17
C GLU A 45 -18.30 -0.15 5.34
N SER A 46 -17.80 1.07 5.08
CA SER A 46 -16.68 1.31 4.20
C SER A 46 -15.38 1.15 4.98
N LEU A 47 -14.78 -0.04 4.91
CA LEU A 47 -13.53 -0.32 5.62
C LEU A 47 -12.36 0.38 4.92
N SER A 48 -11.63 1.18 5.69
CA SER A 48 -10.46 1.94 5.22
C SER A 48 -9.17 1.25 5.68
N TYR A 49 -8.47 0.60 4.76
CA TYR A 49 -7.22 -0.09 5.03
C TYR A 49 -6.01 0.79 4.71
N SER A 50 -5.26 1.16 5.75
CA SER A 50 -3.95 1.78 5.60
C SER A 50 -2.95 0.79 5.03
N GLY A 51 -2.07 1.21 4.14
CA GLY A 51 -0.98 0.36 3.68
C GLY A 51 0.11 1.14 2.98
N ILE A 52 1.28 0.54 2.88
CA ILE A 52 2.44 1.13 2.24
C ILE A 52 2.53 0.62 0.81
N VAL A 53 2.67 1.53 -0.14
CA VAL A 53 2.93 1.20 -1.54
C VAL A 53 4.40 1.46 -1.83
N ILE A 54 5.10 0.41 -2.26
CA ILE A 54 6.46 0.47 -2.77
C ILE A 54 6.39 0.38 -4.29
N THR A 55 6.83 1.43 -4.98
CA THR A 55 6.82 1.48 -6.44
C THR A 55 8.25 1.62 -6.97
N SER A 56 8.65 0.74 -7.87
CA SER A 56 9.94 0.80 -8.54
C SER A 56 9.79 1.40 -9.93
N TYR A 57 10.71 2.30 -10.29
CA TYR A 57 10.75 3.00 -11.55
C TYR A 57 12.11 2.79 -12.22
N ASN A 58 12.11 2.51 -13.52
CA ASN A 58 13.31 2.47 -14.35
C ASN A 58 13.15 3.48 -15.50
N GLU A 59 14.07 4.43 -15.61
CA GLU A 59 14.07 5.43 -16.70
C GLU A 59 12.74 6.21 -16.77
N GLY A 60 12.13 6.45 -15.60
CA GLY A 60 10.83 7.13 -15.47
C GLY A 60 9.61 6.25 -15.72
N ALA A 61 9.77 5.00 -16.16
CA ALA A 61 8.68 4.03 -16.31
C ALA A 61 8.49 3.22 -15.02
N LYS A 62 7.24 3.07 -14.56
CA LYS A 62 6.90 2.18 -13.46
C LYS A 62 7.10 0.73 -13.90
N VAL A 63 8.01 0.02 -13.24
CA VAL A 63 8.33 -1.39 -13.54
C VAL A 63 7.73 -2.36 -12.54
N SER A 64 7.47 -1.91 -11.31
CA SER A 64 6.85 -2.72 -10.27
C SER A 64 6.09 -1.82 -9.29
N GLU A 65 4.99 -2.31 -8.76
CA GLU A 65 4.29 -1.72 -7.62
C GLU A 65 3.78 -2.83 -6.73
N ARG A 66 3.96 -2.64 -5.43
CA ARG A 66 3.47 -3.58 -4.43
C ARG A 66 2.86 -2.82 -3.29
N TRP A 67 1.68 -3.27 -2.87
CA TRP A 67 0.98 -2.74 -1.73
C TRP A 67 1.12 -3.72 -0.56
N ILE A 68 1.46 -3.17 0.60
CA ILE A 68 1.67 -3.89 1.85
C ILE A 68 0.61 -3.36 2.83
N PRO A 69 -0.41 -4.15 3.17
CA PRO A 69 -1.43 -3.73 4.12
C PRO A 69 -0.79 -3.52 5.49
N LEU A 70 -1.13 -2.42 6.15
CA LEU A 70 -0.88 -2.21 7.56
C LEU A 70 -2.18 -2.57 8.28
N GLY A 71 -2.14 -3.63 9.09
CA GLY A 71 -3.28 -4.02 9.92
C GLY A 71 -3.71 -2.90 10.88
N VAL A 72 -4.90 -3.04 11.45
CA VAL A 72 -5.43 -2.10 12.47
C VAL A 72 -4.54 -2.09 13.72
N ASP A 73 -3.88 -3.23 13.99
CA ASP A 73 -2.84 -3.40 15.00
C ASP A 73 -1.59 -3.97 14.29
N PRO A 74 -0.63 -3.12 13.85
CA PRO A 74 0.55 -3.59 13.14
C PRO A 74 1.47 -4.39 14.08
N SER A 75 1.88 -5.58 13.63
CA SER A 75 2.76 -6.47 14.40
C SER A 75 4.22 -6.38 13.96
N GLU A 76 5.14 -6.88 14.78
CA GLU A 76 6.57 -7.01 14.40
C GLU A 76 6.75 -7.82 13.10
N ALA A 77 5.91 -8.84 12.87
CA ALA A 77 5.93 -9.61 11.63
C ALA A 77 5.54 -8.78 10.40
N ASP A 78 4.68 -7.76 10.56
CA ASP A 78 4.35 -6.81 9.49
C ASP A 78 5.52 -5.87 9.21
N ASP A 79 6.23 -5.43 10.26
CA ASP A 79 7.45 -4.63 10.13
C ASP A 79 8.55 -5.41 9.40
N GLU A 80 8.80 -6.67 9.76
CA GLU A 80 9.78 -7.52 9.10
C GLU A 80 9.44 -7.73 7.62
N ARG A 81 8.15 -7.92 7.29
CA ARG A 81 7.67 -8.01 5.91
C ARG A 81 7.86 -6.72 5.14
N LEU A 82 7.61 -5.58 5.76
CA LEU A 82 7.83 -4.26 5.17
C LEU A 82 9.32 -4.03 4.89
N ILE A 83 10.16 -4.26 5.89
CA ILE A 83 11.62 -4.08 5.82
C ILE A 83 12.21 -5.00 4.75
N GLY A 84 11.80 -6.27 4.71
CA GLY A 84 12.27 -7.22 3.69
C GLY A 84 11.95 -6.76 2.27
N GLN A 85 10.72 -6.30 2.04
CA GLN A 85 10.30 -5.82 0.72
C GLN A 85 10.96 -4.51 0.32
N LEU A 86 11.13 -3.58 1.28
CA LEU A 86 11.85 -2.35 1.06
C LEU A 86 13.33 -2.61 0.73
N ARG A 87 13.97 -3.51 1.48
CA ARG A 87 15.35 -3.93 1.23
C ARG A 87 15.51 -4.48 -0.18
N ASP A 88 14.63 -5.38 -0.62
CA ASP A 88 14.71 -5.97 -1.96
C ASP A 88 14.55 -4.92 -3.06
N ALA A 89 13.64 -3.95 -2.86
CA ALA A 89 13.47 -2.83 -3.78
C ALA A 89 14.72 -1.92 -3.82
N LEU A 90 15.33 -1.64 -2.67
CA LEU A 90 16.55 -0.83 -2.58
C LEU A 90 17.78 -1.55 -3.18
N LEU A 91 17.89 -2.87 -3.02
CA LEU A 91 18.93 -3.67 -3.67
C LEU A 91 18.77 -3.62 -5.20
N TRP A 92 17.54 -3.77 -5.69
CA TRP A 92 17.22 -3.63 -7.11
C TRP A 92 17.61 -2.25 -7.65
N GLN A 93 17.31 -1.18 -6.91
CA GLN A 93 17.72 0.18 -7.26
C GLN A 93 19.24 0.31 -7.34
N ALA A 94 19.97 -0.31 -6.41
CA ALA A 94 21.43 -0.34 -6.41
C ALA A 94 22.03 -1.26 -7.49
N GLY A 95 21.21 -1.91 -8.33
CA GLY A 95 21.66 -2.85 -9.35
C GLY A 95 22.16 -4.19 -8.78
N ARG A 96 21.92 -4.46 -7.50
CA ARG A 96 22.22 -5.75 -6.89
C ARG A 96 20.99 -6.66 -7.00
N PRO A 97 21.15 -7.94 -7.37
CA PRO A 97 20.05 -8.88 -7.24
C PRO A 97 19.62 -8.96 -5.76
N PRO A 98 18.31 -9.08 -5.46
CA PRO A 98 17.89 -9.42 -4.12
C PRO A 98 18.58 -10.73 -3.73
N GLN A 99 19.28 -10.73 -2.60
CA GLN A 99 19.85 -11.97 -2.10
C GLN A 99 18.66 -12.85 -1.74
N ALA A 100 18.42 -13.90 -2.54
CA ALA A 100 17.51 -14.96 -2.15
C ALA A 100 17.98 -15.42 -0.78
N ALA A 101 17.13 -15.24 0.24
CA ALA A 101 17.43 -15.73 1.57
C ALA A 101 17.80 -17.21 1.43
N GLY A 102 19.04 -17.55 1.80
CA GLY A 102 19.52 -18.92 1.75
C GLY A 102 18.60 -19.81 2.56
N GLU A 103 18.26 -20.95 1.97
CA GLU A 103 17.58 -22.11 2.57
C GLU A 103 18.12 -22.51 3.95
#